data_AF-A0A923YZ40-F1
#
_entry.id   AF-A0A923YZ40-F1
#
_cell.length_a   1.000
_cell.length_b   1.000
_cell.length_c   1.000
_cell.angle_alpha   90.00
_cell.angle_beta   90.00
_cell.angle_gamma   90.00
#
_symmetry.space_group_name_H-M   'P 1'
#
loop_
_entity.id
_entity.type
_entity.pdbx_description
1 polymer ?
#
loop_
_entity_poly.entity_id
_entity_poly.type
_entity_poly.pdbx_seq_one_letter_code
_entity_poly.pdbx_strand_id
1 'polypeptide(L)'
;MFTIPVGDLISSYTGDNREFAFAGPIFDGYYEDIRFLSDLEFAVSIMTLDDGIYISWSYLKTTVEYEGKKETIDLAPFDRTWKIKLEKGDPDDISEIDMRSQTIDLGPVIREEIIMECCNSF
;
A
#
# COMPACT_ATOMS: atom_id res chain seq x y z
N MET A 1 2.80 -3.47 10.19
CA MET A 1 1.52 -4.23 10.21
C MET A 1 1.14 -4.68 8.81
N PHE A 2 1.46 -3.92 7.77
CA PHE A 2 1.15 -4.23 6.36
C PHE A 2 2.40 -4.62 5.55
N THR A 3 3.33 -5.30 6.22
CA THR A 3 4.58 -5.75 5.61
C THR A 3 4.33 -7.12 4.96
N ILE A 4 4.58 -7.23 3.66
CA ILE A 4 4.35 -8.45 2.89
C ILE A 4 5.69 -9.09 2.53
N PRO A 5 5.91 -10.38 2.84
CA PRO A 5 7.08 -11.11 2.37
C PRO A 5 6.96 -11.39 0.88
N VAL A 6 8.01 -11.03 0.15
CA VAL A 6 8.07 -11.13 -1.31
C VAL A 6 9.32 -11.86 -1.81
N GLY A 7 10.14 -12.42 -0.92
CA GLY A 7 11.36 -13.15 -1.29
C GLY A 7 11.14 -14.29 -2.29
N ASP A 8 10.04 -15.04 -2.11
CA ASP A 8 9.66 -16.10 -3.04
C ASP A 8 9.33 -15.55 -4.44
N LEU A 9 8.64 -14.40 -4.50
CA LEU A 9 8.22 -13.75 -5.74
C LEU A 9 9.40 -13.14 -6.49
N ILE A 10 10.33 -12.50 -5.79
CA ILE A 10 11.56 -11.95 -6.39
C ILE A 10 12.45 -13.07 -6.95
N SER A 11 12.37 -14.26 -6.37
CA SER A 11 13.11 -15.44 -6.81
C SER A 11 12.36 -16.28 -7.85
N SER A 12 11.13 -15.91 -8.20
CA SER A 12 10.32 -16.64 -9.17
C SER A 12 10.47 -16.07 -10.58
N TYR A 13 9.62 -16.51 -11.50
CA TYR A 13 9.64 -16.04 -12.89
C TYR A 13 8.80 -14.76 -13.03
N THR A 14 9.20 -13.90 -13.96
CA THR A 14 8.47 -12.68 -14.29
C THR A 14 7.02 -12.97 -14.66
N GLY A 15 6.09 -12.24 -14.06
CA GLY A 15 4.66 -12.44 -14.22
C GLY A 15 4.04 -13.47 -13.27
N ASP A 16 4.81 -14.09 -12.38
CA ASP A 16 4.26 -14.79 -11.22
C ASP A 16 3.42 -13.83 -10.37
N ASN A 17 2.32 -14.34 -9.82
CA ASN A 17 1.34 -13.50 -9.13
C ASN A 17 0.85 -14.09 -7.82
N ARG A 18 0.44 -13.19 -6.91
CA ARG A 18 -0.15 -13.53 -5.63
C ARG A 18 -1.18 -12.49 -5.24
N GLU A 19 -2.28 -12.93 -4.65
CA GLU A 19 -3.28 -12.03 -4.07
C GLU A 19 -3.08 -11.92 -2.56
N PHE A 20 -3.30 -10.71 -2.04
CA PHE A 20 -3.31 -10.44 -0.62
C PHE A 20 -4.52 -9.56 -0.28
N ALA A 21 -5.21 -9.90 0.79
CA ALA A 21 -6.32 -9.10 1.29
C ALA A 21 -6.20 -8.94 2.80
N PHE A 22 -6.61 -7.76 3.28
CA PHE A 22 -6.66 -7.42 4.68
C PHE A 22 -8.02 -6.81 5.01
N ALA A 23 -8.58 -7.22 6.14
CA ALA A 23 -9.78 -6.62 6.73
C ALA A 23 -9.63 -6.69 8.25
N GLY A 24 -9.62 -5.54 8.91
CA GLY A 24 -9.61 -5.50 10.36
C GLY A 24 -9.34 -4.14 10.98
N PRO A 25 -9.44 -4.05 12.31
CA PRO A 25 -9.29 -2.80 13.03
C PRO A 25 -7.83 -2.36 13.07
N ILE A 26 -7.61 -1.05 12.93
CA ILE A 26 -6.30 -0.41 13.12
C ILE A 26 -6.32 0.33 14.45
N PHE A 27 -5.28 0.13 15.26
CA PHE A 27 -5.23 0.72 16.59
C PHE A 27 -4.97 2.24 16.53
N ASP A 28 -5.59 2.97 17.45
CA ASP A 28 -5.37 4.41 17.62
C ASP A 28 -3.87 4.68 17.86
N GLY A 29 -3.28 5.58 17.08
CA GLY A 29 -1.86 5.92 17.13
C GLY A 29 -0.96 5.05 16.24
N TYR A 30 -1.51 4.15 15.41
CA TYR A 30 -0.71 3.49 14.36
C TYR A 30 -0.15 4.52 13.36
N TYR A 31 -1.00 5.44 12.92
CA TYR A 31 -0.58 6.69 12.28
C TYR A 31 -0.80 7.83 13.27
N GLU A 32 0.13 8.78 13.33
CA GLU A 32 0.08 9.88 14.29
C GLU A 32 -1.04 10.89 13.98
N ASP A 33 -1.44 10.95 12.72
CA ASP A 33 -2.31 11.98 12.14
C ASP A 33 -3.67 11.46 11.64
N ILE A 34 -3.84 10.13 11.58
CA ILE A 34 -5.06 9.49 11.10
C ILE A 34 -5.62 8.61 12.20
N ARG A 35 -6.91 8.77 12.49
CA ARG A 35 -7.64 7.88 13.38
C ARG A 35 -8.64 7.04 12.59
N PHE A 36 -8.57 5.73 12.72
CA PHE A 36 -9.53 4.82 12.09
C PHE A 36 -10.82 4.73 12.90
N LEU A 37 -11.95 5.00 12.25
CA LEU A 37 -13.29 4.94 12.85
C LEU A 37 -14.04 3.66 12.45
N SER A 38 -13.58 2.98 11.41
CA SER A 38 -14.01 1.63 11.01
C SER A 38 -12.79 0.76 10.72
N ASP A 39 -13.02 -0.53 10.46
CA ASP A 39 -11.99 -1.42 9.95
C ASP A 39 -11.37 -0.86 8.66
N LEU A 40 -10.08 -1.15 8.46
CA LEU A 40 -9.40 -0.95 7.19
C LEU A 40 -9.55 -2.22 6.38
N GLU A 41 -10.03 -2.08 5.15
CA GLU A 41 -10.21 -3.16 4.21
C GLU A 41 -9.49 -2.84 2.90
N PHE A 42 -8.68 -3.77 2.40
CA PHE A 42 -8.08 -3.66 1.07
C PHE A 42 -7.77 -5.02 0.48
N ALA A 43 -7.70 -5.08 -0.85
CA ALA A 43 -7.21 -6.24 -1.57
C ALA A 43 -6.25 -5.80 -2.67
N VAL A 44 -5.17 -6.55 -2.85
CA VAL A 44 -4.12 -6.30 -3.83
C VAL A 44 -3.74 -7.57 -4.58
N SER A 45 -3.36 -7.39 -5.83
CA SER A 45 -2.64 -8.38 -6.63
C SER A 45 -1.19 -7.95 -6.76
N ILE A 46 -0.27 -8.85 -6.47
CA ILE A 46 1.17 -8.65 -6.45
C ILE A 46 1.75 -9.45 -7.61
N MET A 47 2.48 -8.80 -8.51
CA MET A 47 3.07 -9.42 -9.69
C MET A 47 4.58 -9.17 -9.72
N THR A 48 5.35 -10.22 -9.99
CA THR A 48 6.80 -10.11 -10.17
C THR A 48 7.13 -9.42 -11.49
N LEU A 49 8.00 -8.41 -11.43
CA LEU A 49 8.65 -7.77 -12.58
C LEU A 49 10.12 -8.24 -12.67
N ASP A 50 10.76 -7.97 -13.81
CA ASP A 50 12.19 -8.30 -13.99
C ASP A 50 13.09 -7.60 -12.95
N ASP A 51 12.72 -6.39 -12.52
CA ASP A 51 13.50 -5.53 -11.62
C ASP A 51 12.76 -5.19 -10.30
N GLY A 52 11.66 -5.88 -9.99
CA GLY A 52 10.84 -5.52 -8.85
C GLY A 52 9.49 -6.21 -8.78
N ILE A 53 8.52 -5.49 -8.24
CA ILE A 53 7.17 -5.95 -7.96
C ILE A 53 6.19 -4.85 -8.33
N TYR A 54 5.17 -5.24 -9.07
CA TYR A 54 4.00 -4.43 -9.35
C TYR A 54 2.86 -4.84 -8.44
N ILE A 55 2.15 -3.87 -7.86
CA ILE A 55 0.98 -4.11 -7.03
C ILE A 55 -0.20 -3.34 -7.58
N SER A 56 -1.25 -4.07 -7.90
CA SER A 56 -2.55 -3.51 -8.27
C SER A 56 -3.52 -3.61 -7.11
N TRP A 57 -4.00 -2.47 -6.64
CA TRP A 57 -5.00 -2.37 -5.58
C TRP A 57 -6.39 -2.49 -6.20
N SER A 58 -7.15 -3.49 -5.76
CA SER A 58 -8.53 -3.67 -6.20
C SER A 58 -9.49 -2.70 -5.51
N TYR A 59 -9.24 -2.42 -4.23
CA TYR A 59 -9.94 -1.43 -3.44
C TYR A 59 -9.16 -1.11 -2.17
N LEU A 60 -9.42 0.06 -1.60
CA LEU A 60 -9.05 0.43 -0.23
C LEU A 60 -10.24 1.18 0.37
N LYS A 61 -10.76 0.65 1.48
CA LYS A 61 -11.98 1.14 2.12
C LYS A 61 -11.79 1.28 3.62
N THR A 62 -12.22 2.41 4.15
CA THR A 62 -12.30 2.65 5.59
C THR A 62 -13.05 3.94 5.88
N THR A 63 -13.33 4.23 7.14
CA THR A 63 -13.75 5.56 7.60
C THR A 63 -12.68 6.08 8.56
N VAL A 64 -12.19 7.29 8.33
CA VAL A 64 -11.13 7.90 9.14
C VAL A 64 -11.56 9.26 9.68
N GLU A 65 -10.90 9.68 10.74
CA GLU A 65 -10.83 11.09 11.16
C GLU A 65 -9.42 11.61 10.85
N TYR A 66 -9.35 12.65 10.03
CA TYR A 66 -8.12 13.35 9.64
C TYR A 66 -8.33 14.85 9.83
N GLU A 67 -7.40 15.51 10.54
CA GLU A 67 -7.51 16.93 10.91
C GLU A 67 -8.87 17.34 11.53
N GLY A 68 -9.47 16.43 12.31
CA GLY A 68 -10.77 16.64 12.97
C GLY A 68 -11.99 16.51 12.05
N LYS A 69 -11.80 16.12 10.79
CA LYS A 69 -12.88 15.82 9.84
C LYS A 69 -13.03 14.32 9.67
N LYS A 70 -14.28 13.87 9.56
CA LYS A 70 -14.60 12.47 9.30
C LYS A 70 -14.83 12.28 7.82
N GLU A 71 -14.08 11.36 7.22
CA GLU A 71 -14.17 11.05 5.81
C GLU A 71 -14.35 9.55 5.59
N THR A 72 -15.16 9.20 4.61
CA THR A 72 -15.32 7.81 4.14
C THR A 72 -14.41 7.62 2.93
N ILE A 73 -13.46 6.71 3.07
CA ILE A 73 -12.51 6.35 2.02
C ILE A 73 -13.09 5.15 1.27
N ASP A 74 -13.30 5.31 -0.03
CA ASP A 74 -13.62 4.22 -0.96
C ASP A 74 -12.88 4.48 -2.28
N LEU A 75 -11.62 4.06 -2.32
CA LEU A 75 -10.74 4.35 -3.45
C LEU A 75 -11.02 3.42 -4.62
N ALA A 76 -11.04 4.03 -5.81
CA ALA A 76 -10.98 3.30 -7.06
C ALA A 76 -9.65 2.53 -7.17
N PRO A 77 -9.58 1.48 -8.02
CA PRO A 77 -8.34 0.75 -8.25
C PRO A 77 -7.18 1.67 -8.65
N PHE A 78 -6.00 1.38 -8.09
CA PHE A 78 -4.77 2.12 -8.37
C PHE A 78 -3.56 1.18 -8.27
N ASP A 79 -2.42 1.64 -8.78
CA ASP A 79 -1.24 0.80 -8.90
C ASP A 79 -0.02 1.45 -8.24
N ARG A 80 0.88 0.61 -7.70
CA ARG A 80 2.15 1.02 -7.11
C ARG A 80 3.24 0.03 -7.48
N THR A 81 4.47 0.52 -7.62
CA THR A 81 5.62 -0.30 -8.00
C THR A 81 6.71 -0.23 -6.94
N TRP A 82 7.27 -1.38 -6.60
CA TRP A 82 8.47 -1.48 -5.77
C TRP A 82 9.60 -2.05 -6.60
N LYS A 83 10.76 -1.39 -6.61
CA LYS A 83 11.95 -1.87 -7.30
C LYS A 83 12.95 -2.50 -6.35
N ILE A 84 13.73 -3.47 -6.84
CA ILE A 84 14.87 -4.04 -6.11
C ILE A 84 15.90 -2.94 -5.78
N LYS A 85 16.01 -1.95 -6.65
CA LYS A 85 16.89 -0.80 -6.48
C LYS A 85 16.33 0.39 -7.24
N LEU A 86 16.25 1.54 -6.57
CA LEU A 86 15.87 2.79 -7.21
C LEU A 86 17.00 3.35 -8.09
N GLU A 87 16.63 3.86 -9.26
CA GLU A 87 17.49 4.54 -10.20
C GLU A 87 17.33 6.06 -10.11
N LYS A 88 18.36 6.79 -10.54
CA LYS A 88 18.31 8.25 -10.56
C LYS A 88 17.32 8.70 -11.64
N GLY A 89 16.18 9.24 -11.19
CA GLY A 89 15.10 9.70 -12.07
C GLY A 89 13.87 8.80 -12.07
N ASP A 90 13.86 7.75 -11.24
CA ASP A 90 12.60 7.09 -10.91
C ASP A 90 11.60 8.11 -10.32
N PRO A 91 10.32 8.05 -10.72
CA PRO A 91 9.30 8.92 -10.18
C PRO A 91 9.02 8.63 -8.69
N ASP A 92 8.46 9.63 -8.00
CA ASP A 92 8.28 9.62 -6.54
C ASP A 92 7.31 8.53 -6.04
N ASP A 93 6.46 7.98 -6.93
CA ASP A 93 5.48 6.92 -6.63
C ASP A 93 6.08 5.51 -6.66
N ILE A 94 7.39 5.38 -6.89
CA ILE A 94 8.13 4.12 -6.85
C ILE A 94 8.87 4.00 -5.51
N SER A 95 8.68 2.86 -4.85
CA SER A 95 9.35 2.52 -3.60
C SER A 95 10.44 1.46 -3.80
N GLU A 96 11.34 1.31 -2.82
CA GLU A 96 12.35 0.24 -2.83
C GLU A 96 11.87 -0.97 -2.01
N ILE A 97 12.21 -2.18 -2.47
CA ILE A 97 12.02 -3.42 -1.71
C ILE A 97 13.09 -3.49 -0.61
N ASP A 98 12.71 -3.83 0.64
CA ASP A 98 13.72 -4.14 1.66
C ASP A 98 14.35 -5.49 1.34
N MET A 99 15.52 -5.46 0.69
CA MET A 99 16.24 -6.66 0.28
C MET A 99 16.89 -7.43 1.44
N ARG A 100 16.95 -6.87 2.66
CA ARG A 100 17.49 -7.59 3.83
C ARG A 100 16.45 -8.54 4.42
N SER A 101 15.20 -8.10 4.52
CA SER A 101 14.07 -8.93 4.97
C SER A 101 13.27 -9.53 3.82
N GLN A 102 13.55 -9.13 2.58
CA GLN A 102 12.79 -9.48 1.37
C GLN A 102 11.30 -9.17 1.52
N THR A 103 11.01 -7.95 1.97
CA THR A 103 9.64 -7.48 2.24
C THR A 103 9.37 -6.13 1.60
N ILE A 104 8.09 -5.89 1.33
CA ILE A 104 7.55 -4.56 1.02
C ILE A 104 6.67 -4.10 2.16
N ASP A 105 6.55 -2.79 2.38
CA ASP A 105 5.61 -2.21 3.35
C ASP A 105 4.55 -1.39 2.63
N LEU A 106 3.29 -1.80 2.77
CA LEU A 106 2.15 -1.08 2.19
C LEU A 106 1.67 0.07 3.08
N GLY A 107 2.16 0.17 4.32
CA GLY A 107 1.73 1.21 5.28
C GLY A 107 1.87 2.63 4.74
N PRO A 108 3.04 3.04 4.21
CA PRO A 108 3.20 4.37 3.63
C PRO A 108 2.20 4.68 2.53
N VAL A 109 1.95 3.73 1.61
CA VAL A 109 0.98 3.87 0.52
C VAL A 109 -0.43 4.03 1.07
N ILE A 110 -0.86 3.17 2.01
CA ILE A 110 -2.18 3.27 2.65
C ILE A 110 -2.37 4.66 3.27
N ARG A 111 -1.36 5.15 3.99
CA ARG A 111 -1.41 6.48 4.62
C ARG A 111 -1.51 7.59 3.59
N GLU A 112 -0.68 7.54 2.55
CA GLU A 112 -0.64 8.54 1.48
C GLU A 112 -1.99 8.65 0.76
N GLU A 113 -2.55 7.52 0.31
CA GLU A 113 -3.83 7.53 -0.41
C GLU A 113 -4.98 8.07 0.45
N ILE A 114 -5.03 7.69 1.73
CA ILE A 114 -6.05 8.20 2.66
C ILE A 114 -5.94 9.73 2.77
N ILE A 115 -4.72 10.26 2.94
CA ILE A 115 -4.50 11.70 3.05
C ILE A 115 -4.88 12.40 1.76
N MET A 116 -4.49 11.86 0.60
CA MET A 116 -4.83 12.42 -0.70
C MET A 116 -6.35 12.52 -0.89
N GLU A 117 -7.10 11.47 -0.56
CA GLU A 117 -8.56 11.47 -0.66
C GLU A 117 -9.20 12.48 0.31
N CYS A 118 -8.71 12.55 1.55
CA CYS A 118 -9.14 13.56 2.51
C CYS A 118 -8.85 14.99 2.02
N CYS A 119 -7.73 15.23 1.33
CA CYS A 119 -7.35 16.55 0.82
C CYS A 119 -8.05 16.92 -0.49
N ASN A 120 -8.43 15.95 -1.32
CA ASN A 120 -9.14 16.17 -2.58
C ASN A 120 -10.64 16.42 -2.39
N SER A 121 -11.19 16.10 -1.21
CA SER A 121 -12.61 16.28 -0.88
C SER A 121 -13.00 17.75 -0.56
N PHE A 122 -12.21 18.73 -1.00
CA PHE A 122 -12.38 20.18 -0.74
C PHE A 122 -12.78 20.99 -1.97
#